data_AF-A0A5M5C4L3-F1
#
_entry.id   AF-A0A5M5C4L3-F1
#
_cell.length_a   1.000
_cell.length_b   1.000
_cell.length_c   1.000
_cell.angle_alpha   90.00
_cell.angle_beta   90.00
_cell.angle_gamma   90.00
#
_symmetry.space_group_name_H-M   'P 1'
#
loop_
_entity.id
_entity.type
_entity.pdbx_description
1 polymer ?
#
loop_
_entity_poly.entity_id
_entity_poly.type
_entity_poly.pdbx_seq_one_letter_code
_entity_poly.pdbx_strand_id
1 'polypeptide(L)'
;PEINVTPEIRQDGYEKFVTTDDHLMHITGIVKDQNGTKYYITKNSWGAESNKSGGYLNMSESYVRAKTICVMVHKDSLPKELKKKLGIQ
;
A
#
# COMPACT_ATOMS: atom_id res chain seq x y z
N PRO A 1 8.78 -17.00 0.05
CA PRO A 1 8.88 -15.89 -0.94
C PRO A 1 7.50 -15.30 -1.19
N GLU A 2 7.40 -13.97 -1.28
CA GLU A 2 6.14 -13.28 -1.61
C GLU A 2 5.70 -13.60 -3.04
N ILE A 3 4.40 -13.59 -3.30
CA ILE A 3 3.89 -13.77 -4.67
C ILE A 3 4.23 -12.55 -5.53
N ASN A 4 4.53 -12.77 -6.81
CA ASN A 4 4.66 -11.68 -7.77
C ASN A 4 3.26 -11.28 -8.29
N VAL A 5 2.70 -10.21 -7.73
CA VAL A 5 1.33 -9.77 -8.04
C VAL A 5 1.25 -9.17 -9.43
N THR A 6 0.52 -9.83 -10.33
CA THR A 6 0.16 -9.31 -11.65
C THR A 6 -1.17 -8.56 -11.61
N PRO A 7 -1.51 -7.75 -12.63
CA PRO A 7 -2.83 -7.13 -12.75
C PRO A 7 -3.99 -8.14 -12.68
N GLU A 8 -3.83 -9.33 -13.27
CA GLU A 8 -4.85 -10.38 -13.33
C GLU A 8 -5.11 -10.97 -11.94
N ILE A 9 -4.06 -11.25 -11.17
CA ILE A 9 -4.18 -11.72 -9.78
C ILE A 9 -4.92 -10.69 -8.93
N ARG A 10 -4.59 -9.39 -9.10
CA ARG A 10 -5.25 -8.31 -8.37
C ARG A 10 -6.74 -8.20 -8.75
N GLN A 11 -7.04 -8.30 -10.05
CA GLN A 11 -8.40 -8.19 -10.56
C GLN A 11 -9.28 -9.36 -10.09
N ASP A 12 -8.78 -10.59 -10.19
CA ASP A 12 -9.48 -11.80 -9.73
C ASP A 12 -9.83 -11.72 -8.24
N GLY A 13 -8.90 -11.22 -7.41
CA GLY A 13 -9.15 -11.02 -5.98
C GLY A 13 -10.25 -10.01 -5.69
N TYR A 14 -10.33 -8.92 -6.47
CA TYR A 14 -11.39 -7.92 -6.33
C TYR A 14 -12.75 -8.47 -6.79
N GLU A 15 -12.81 -9.12 -7.96
CA GLU A 15 -14.06 -9.65 -8.54
C GLU A 15 -14.66 -10.82 -7.75
N LYS A 16 -13.81 -11.58 -7.04
CA LYS A 16 -14.26 -12.65 -6.13
C LYS A 16 -14.55 -12.17 -4.70
N PHE A 17 -14.51 -10.85 -4.45
CA PHE A 17 -14.68 -10.27 -3.12
C PHE A 17 -13.68 -10.79 -2.05
N VAL A 18 -12.51 -11.26 -2.48
CA VAL A 18 -11.37 -11.62 -1.60
C VAL A 18 -10.58 -10.37 -1.21
N THR A 19 -10.72 -9.30 -1.99
CA THR A 19 -10.23 -7.95 -1.67
C THR A 19 -11.41 -7.00 -1.70
N THR A 20 -11.89 -6.60 -0.53
CA THR A 20 -12.94 -5.60 -0.32
C THR A 20 -12.36 -4.35 0.34
N ASP A 21 -13.15 -3.29 0.41
CA ASP A 21 -12.81 -2.13 1.24
C ASP A 21 -13.13 -2.45 2.70
N ASP A 22 -12.10 -2.41 3.55
CA ASP A 22 -12.17 -2.86 4.95
C ASP A 22 -11.55 -1.84 5.91
N HIS A 23 -10.52 -1.10 5.46
CA HIS A 23 -9.77 -0.22 6.36
C HIS A 23 -8.94 0.83 5.62
N LEU A 24 -8.65 1.93 6.32
CA LEU A 24 -7.76 2.99 5.85
C LEU A 24 -6.56 3.15 6.80
N MET A 25 -5.37 3.21 6.22
CA MET A 25 -4.12 3.51 6.93
C MET A 25 -3.29 4.54 6.16
N HIS A 26 -2.29 5.13 6.82
CA HIS A 26 -1.40 6.11 6.20
C HIS A 26 0.01 5.53 6.01
N ILE A 27 0.45 5.40 4.76
CA ILE A 27 1.86 5.07 4.45
C ILE A 27 2.74 6.29 4.78
N THR A 28 3.72 6.11 5.66
CA THR A 28 4.57 7.20 6.18
C THR A 28 6.05 7.03 5.85
N GLY A 29 6.46 5.88 5.33
CA GLY A 29 7.85 5.63 4.99
C GLY A 29 8.07 4.30 4.30
N ILE A 30 9.33 4.04 3.96
CA ILE A 30 9.81 2.80 3.34
C ILE A 30 10.94 2.27 4.20
N VAL A 31 10.93 0.96 4.47
CA VAL A 31 12.00 0.25 5.18
C VAL A 31 12.42 -0.97 4.38
N LYS A 32 13.60 -1.51 4.67
CA LYS A 32 14.08 -2.77 4.12
C LYS A 32 14.37 -3.76 5.24
N ASP A 33 14.10 -5.04 5.01
CA ASP A 33 14.53 -6.12 5.91
C ASP A 33 16.03 -6.43 5.74
N GLN A 34 16.53 -7.41 6.49
CA GLN A 34 17.91 -7.88 6.42
C GLN A 34 18.32 -8.45 5.06
N ASN A 35 17.36 -8.81 4.21
CA ASN A 35 17.56 -9.32 2.85
C ASN A 35 17.40 -8.23 1.79
N GLY A 36 17.13 -6.98 2.19
CA GLY A 36 16.88 -5.86 1.28
C GLY A 36 15.45 -5.80 0.73
N THR A 37 14.54 -6.66 1.19
CA THR A 37 13.13 -6.68 0.79
C THR A 37 12.44 -5.41 1.24
N LYS A 38 11.71 -4.75 0.35
CA LYS A 38 11.03 -3.48 0.62
C LYS A 38 9.70 -3.68 1.36
N TYR A 39 9.48 -2.87 2.39
CA TYR A 39 8.23 -2.74 3.13
C TYR A 39 7.81 -1.27 3.21
N TYR A 40 6.51 -1.02 3.30
CA TYR A 40 5.94 0.30 3.58
C TYR A 40 5.57 0.38 5.06
N ILE A 41 6.03 1.44 5.73
CA ILE A 41 5.66 1.74 7.11
C ILE A 41 4.27 2.38 7.09
N THR A 42 3.29 1.75 7.72
CA THR A 42 1.92 2.25 7.82
C THR A 42 1.57 2.66 9.24
N LYS A 43 1.09 3.89 9.41
CA LYS A 43 0.47 4.38 10.64
C LYS A 43 -0.96 3.85 10.69
N ASN A 44 -1.26 3.06 11.71
CA ASN A 44 -2.60 2.60 11.99
C ASN A 44 -3.31 3.51 13.01
N SER A 45 -4.60 3.27 13.26
CA SER A 45 -5.47 4.03 14.18
C SER A 45 -5.96 3.21 15.37
N TRP A 46 -5.20 2.18 15.78
CA TRP A 46 -5.56 1.29 16.90
C TRP A 46 -4.88 1.64 18.24
N GLY A 47 -4.27 2.83 18.35
CA GLY A 47 -3.49 3.22 19.53
C GLY A 47 -2.01 2.88 19.41
N ALA A 48 -1.16 3.65 20.10
CA ALA A 48 0.31 3.48 20.04
C ALA A 48 0.77 2.23 20.80
N GLU A 49 -0.01 1.83 21.79
CA GLU A 49 0.15 0.64 22.63
C GLU A 49 -0.31 -0.66 21.98
N SER A 50 -0.96 -0.60 20.80
CA SER A 50 -1.47 -1.77 20.09
C SER A 50 -0.39 -2.77 19.69
N ASN A 51 0.86 -2.33 19.57
CA ASN A 51 2.01 -3.18 19.33
C ASN A 51 3.32 -2.52 19.83
N LYS A 52 4.42 -3.27 19.79
CA LYS A 52 5.76 -2.80 20.22
C LYS A 52 6.39 -1.73 19.30
N SER A 53 5.77 -1.46 18.15
CA SER A 53 6.23 -0.52 17.14
C SER A 53 5.46 0.81 17.19
N GLY A 54 4.81 1.14 18.31
CA GLY A 54 4.09 2.39 18.47
C GLY A 54 2.79 2.45 17.65
N GLY A 55 2.18 1.30 17.36
CA GLY A 55 0.97 1.20 16.53
C GLY A 55 1.22 1.26 15.02
N TYR A 56 2.48 1.32 14.60
CA TYR A 56 2.87 1.21 13.19
C TYR A 56 2.95 -0.25 12.76
N LEU A 57 2.72 -0.49 11.47
CA LEU A 57 2.86 -1.78 10.83
C LEU A 57 3.83 -1.66 9.65
N ASN A 58 4.42 -2.79 9.24
CA ASN A 58 5.24 -2.87 8.03
C ASN A 58 4.54 -3.78 7.04
N MET A 59 4.07 -3.22 5.92
CA MET A 59 3.35 -3.96 4.88
C MET A 59 4.30 -4.29 3.73
N SER A 60 4.34 -5.55 3.29
CA SER A 60 5.18 -5.94 2.16
C SER A 60 4.69 -5.27 0.86
N GLU A 61 5.61 -5.02 -0.07
CA GLU A 61 5.24 -4.44 -1.37
C GLU A 61 4.24 -5.32 -2.13
N SER A 62 4.34 -6.65 -2.00
CA SER A 62 3.40 -7.60 -2.60
C SER A 62 1.98 -7.42 -2.04
N TYR A 63 1.85 -7.34 -0.71
CA TYR A 63 0.55 -7.12 -0.07
C TYR A 63 -0.08 -5.79 -0.52
N VAL A 64 0.69 -4.70 -0.50
CA VAL A 64 0.21 -3.38 -0.94
C VAL A 64 -0.26 -3.43 -2.41
N ARG A 65 0.46 -4.12 -3.29
CA ARG A 65 0.07 -4.28 -4.71
C ARG A 65 -1.22 -5.09 -4.89
N ALA A 66 -1.44 -6.12 -4.07
CA ALA A 66 -2.61 -7.00 -4.18
C ALA A 66 -3.87 -6.41 -3.53
N LYS A 67 -3.72 -5.66 -2.43
CA LYS A 67 -4.84 -5.36 -1.52
C LYS A 67 -5.26 -3.89 -1.47
N THR A 68 -4.50 -2.97 -2.08
CA THR A 68 -4.92 -1.56 -2.15
C THR A 68 -6.12 -1.40 -3.08
N ILE A 69 -7.20 -0.80 -2.55
CA ILE A 69 -8.39 -0.41 -3.33
C ILE A 69 -8.18 0.98 -3.96
N CYS A 70 -7.85 1.98 -3.13
CA CYS A 70 -7.59 3.34 -3.58
C CYS A 70 -6.50 3.99 -2.72
N VAL A 71 -5.91 5.07 -3.25
CA VAL A 71 -4.98 5.93 -2.51
C VAL A 71 -5.36 7.39 -2.72
N MET A 72 -5.10 8.20 -1.71
CA MET A 72 -5.22 9.65 -1.79
C MET A 72 -3.85 10.26 -1.58
N VAL A 73 -3.46 11.14 -2.49
CA VAL A 73 -2.17 11.84 -2.44
C VAL A 73 -2.35 13.28 -2.90
N HIS A 74 -1.43 14.16 -2.49
CA HIS A 74 -1.37 15.51 -3.03
C HIS A 74 -1.05 15.44 -4.54
N LYS A 75 -1.66 16.30 -5.37
CA LYS A 75 -1.43 16.28 -6.83
C LYS A 75 0.06 16.33 -7.18
N ASP A 76 0.84 17.13 -6.45
CA ASP A 76 2.28 17.29 -6.69
C ASP A 76 3.14 16.07 -6.38
N SER A 77 2.61 15.04 -5.71
CA SER A 77 3.34 13.78 -5.56
C SER A 77 3.31 12.91 -6.81
N LEU A 78 2.45 13.23 -7.80
CA LEU A 78 2.36 12.47 -9.04
C LEU A 78 3.56 12.78 -9.96
N PRO A 79 4.23 11.77 -10.53
CA PRO A 79 5.24 11.98 -11.56
C PRO A 79 4.68 12.79 -12.75
N LYS A 80 5.51 13.64 -13.37
CA LYS A 80 5.10 14.52 -14.48
C LYS A 80 4.36 13.78 -15.60
N GLU A 81 4.87 12.62 -15.99
CA GLU A 81 4.26 11.79 -17.04
C GLU A 81 2.87 11.28 -16.65
N LEU A 82 2.66 10.95 -15.37
CA LEU A 82 1.37 10.50 -14.88
C LEU A 82 0.37 11.65 -14.79
N LYS A 83 0.79 12.83 -14.30
CA LYS A 83 -0.04 14.05 -14.32
C LYS A 83 -0.57 14.34 -15.72
N LYS A 84 0.32 14.32 -16.72
CA LYS A 84 -0.02 14.55 -18.13
C LYS A 84 -1.03 13.53 -18.65
N LYS A 85 -0.81 12.23 -18.40
CA LYS A 85 -1.73 11.16 -18.82
C LYS A 85 -3.12 11.30 -18.19
N LEU A 86 -3.19 11.78 -16.96
CA LEU A 86 -4.45 11.96 -16.21
C LEU A 86 -5.11 13.33 -16.43
N GLY A 87 -4.51 14.23 -17.21
CA GLY A 87 -5.05 15.59 -17.42
C GLY A 87 -5.03 16.47 -16.16
N ILE A 88 -4.14 16.18 -15.20
CA ILE A 88 -4.00 16.95 -13.96
C ILE A 88 -2.95 18.04 -14.20
N GLN A 89 -3.34 19.30 -13.99
CA GLN A 89 -2.45 20.48 -14.03
C GLN A 89 -1.47 20.45 -12.85
#